data_AF-A0A936PUA8-F1
#
_entry.id   AF-A0A936PUA8-F1
#
_cell.length_a   1.000
_cell.length_b   1.000
_cell.length_c   1.000
_cell.angle_alpha   90.00
_cell.angle_beta   90.00
_cell.angle_gamma   90.00
#
_symmetry.space_group_name_H-M   'P 1'
#
loop_
_entity.id
_entity.type
_entity.pdbx_description
1 polymer ?
#
loop_
_entity_poly.entity_id
_entity_poly.type
_entity_poly.pdbx_seq_one_letter_code
_entity_poly.pdbx_strand_id
1 'polypeptide(L)'
;MPLGETALFVLGLVHWLTTALYGGSLTAFAALLAMRHRLSPLRPEDVMRTFRAWGAGLGLSMGALILTGLLHRYLSDGGFSWPAESPEDGLRRAKAILFLILWASAFHLEIWTLEPCRKLDQDGVIQDAAAYEATARRVTAQLWLNVALFWGIGALGFMATMG
;
A
#
# COMPACT_ATOMS: atom_id res chain seq x y z
N MET A 1 17.90 -2.20 29.71
CA MET A 1 17.78 -1.52 28.41
C MET A 1 17.39 -0.07 28.67
N PRO A 2 18.14 0.92 28.17
CA PRO A 2 17.65 2.29 28.13
C PRO A 2 16.32 2.31 27.35
N LEU A 3 15.35 3.08 27.82
CA LEU A 3 13.98 3.14 27.28
C LEU A 3 13.92 3.35 25.74
N GLY A 4 14.96 3.93 25.15
CA GLY A 4 15.08 4.13 23.70
C GLY A 4 15.27 2.84 22.89
N GLU A 5 16.02 1.85 23.37
CA GLU A 5 16.26 0.60 22.62
C GLU A 5 15.00 -0.26 22.51
N THR A 6 14.26 -0.39 23.61
CA THR A 6 12.98 -1.11 23.61
C THR A 6 11.96 -0.42 22.72
N ALA A 7 11.90 0.91 22.73
CA ALA A 7 11.00 1.67 21.87
C ALA A 7 11.33 1.47 20.38
N LEU A 8 12.61 1.58 20.00
CA LEU A 8 13.05 1.35 18.61
C LEU A 8 12.75 -0.08 18.14
N PHE A 9 12.98 -1.08 19.00
CA PHE A 9 12.67 -2.47 18.68
C PHE A 9 11.17 -2.68 18.43
N VAL A 10 10.32 -2.19 19.33
CA VAL A 10 8.85 -2.30 19.20
C VAL A 10 8.37 -1.57 17.94
N LEU A 11 8.87 -0.36 17.69
CA LEU A 11 8.53 0.39 16.48
C LEU A 11 8.95 -0.35 15.21
N GLY A 12 10.13 -0.96 15.21
CA GLY A 12 10.58 -1.82 14.12
C GLY A 12 9.63 -2.99 13.86
N LEU A 13 9.20 -3.69 14.92
CA LEU A 13 8.23 -4.77 14.79
C LEU A 13 6.89 -4.31 14.23
N VAL A 14 6.34 -3.19 14.73
CA VAL A 14 5.08 -2.63 14.21
C VAL A 14 5.26 -2.17 12.76
N HIS A 15 6.40 -1.58 12.41
CA HIS A 15 6.71 -1.18 11.03
C HIS A 15 6.74 -2.39 10.09
N TRP A 16 7.39 -3.49 10.47
CA TRP A 16 7.41 -4.71 9.66
C TRP A 16 6.03 -5.35 9.53
N LEU A 17 5.27 -5.41 10.63
CA LEU A 17 3.92 -5.95 10.61
C LEU A 17 3.01 -5.14 9.69
N THR A 18 3.05 -3.81 9.79
CA THR A 18 2.24 -2.91 8.95
C THR A 18 2.69 -2.94 7.50
N THR A 19 3.98 -3.07 7.23
CA THR A 19 4.54 -3.33 5.89
C THR A 19 3.99 -4.61 5.30
N ALA A 20 3.98 -5.71 6.06
CA ALA A 20 3.47 -7.00 5.61
C ALA A 20 1.95 -6.96 5.40
N LEU A 21 1.20 -6.35 6.32
CA LEU A 21 -0.26 -6.19 6.19
C LEU A 21 -0.62 -5.33 4.99
N TYR A 22 0.04 -4.19 4.80
CA TYR A 22 -0.22 -3.31 3.67
C TYR A 22 0.24 -3.94 2.35
N GLY A 23 1.54 -4.17 2.20
CA GLY A 23 2.15 -4.65 0.95
C GLY A 23 1.74 -6.07 0.57
N GLY A 24 1.61 -6.96 1.56
CA GLY A 24 1.17 -8.33 1.35
C GLY A 24 -0.28 -8.40 0.87
N SER A 25 -1.21 -7.70 1.55
CA SER A 25 -2.60 -7.68 1.11
C SER A 25 -2.77 -6.98 -0.24
N LEU A 26 -2.07 -5.86 -0.46
CA LEU A 26 -2.06 -5.14 -1.73
C LEU A 26 -1.61 -6.05 -2.89
N THR A 27 -0.50 -6.77 -2.72
CA THR A 27 0.03 -7.69 -3.73
C THR A 27 -0.90 -8.88 -3.95
N ALA A 28 -1.42 -9.47 -2.87
CA ALA A 28 -2.35 -10.59 -2.95
C ALA A 28 -3.63 -10.21 -3.70
N PHE A 29 -4.25 -9.08 -3.37
CA PHE A 29 -5.46 -8.62 -4.05
C PHE A 29 -5.19 -8.21 -5.50
N ALA A 30 -4.03 -7.64 -5.83
CA ALA A 30 -3.66 -7.35 -7.21
C ALA A 30 -3.59 -8.62 -8.07
N ALA A 31 -2.96 -9.68 -7.53
CA ALA A 31 -2.91 -10.97 -8.18
C ALA A 31 -4.29 -11.63 -8.28
N LEU A 32 -5.06 -11.68 -7.19
CA LEU A 32 -6.40 -12.26 -7.17
C LEU A 32 -7.34 -11.55 -8.15
N LEU A 33 -7.34 -10.21 -8.18
CA LEU A 33 -8.16 -9.43 -9.10
C LEU A 33 -7.73 -9.61 -10.56
N ALA A 34 -6.44 -9.74 -10.85
CA ALA A 34 -5.94 -10.03 -12.20
C ALA A 34 -6.37 -11.42 -12.68
N MET A 35 -6.47 -12.39 -11.76
CA MET A 35 -6.84 -13.77 -12.06
C MET A 35 -8.32 -14.08 -11.81
N ARG A 36 -9.15 -13.11 -11.41
CA ARG A 36 -10.51 -13.34 -10.89
C ARG A 36 -11.40 -14.21 -11.79
N HIS A 37 -11.23 -14.11 -13.12
CA HIS A 37 -11.97 -14.89 -14.12
C HIS A 37 -11.53 -16.36 -14.22
N ARG A 38 -10.43 -16.73 -13.56
CA ARG A 38 -9.86 -18.09 -13.54
C ARG A 38 -10.07 -18.80 -12.20
N LEU A 39 -10.63 -18.11 -11.20
CA LEU A 39 -10.78 -18.63 -9.84
C LEU A 39 -12.11 -19.39 -9.71
N SER A 40 -12.20 -20.61 -10.23
CA SER A 40 -13.35 -21.48 -9.96
C SER A 40 -13.27 -22.08 -8.55
N PRO A 41 -14.37 -22.15 -7.76
CA PRO A 41 -15.76 -21.83 -8.10
C PRO A 41 -16.20 -20.40 -7.71
N LEU A 42 -15.28 -19.49 -7.43
CA LEU A 42 -15.59 -18.12 -7.00
C LEU A 42 -16.08 -17.28 -8.18
N ARG A 43 -17.04 -16.40 -7.92
CA ARG A 43 -17.43 -15.41 -8.92
C ARG A 43 -16.44 -14.23 -8.91
N PRO A 44 -16.09 -13.65 -10.06
CA PRO A 44 -15.16 -12.52 -10.15
C PRO A 44 -15.50 -11.35 -9.21
N GLU A 45 -16.79 -11.11 -8.99
CA GLU A 45 -17.31 -10.03 -8.15
C GLU A 45 -17.00 -10.24 -6.68
N ASP A 46 -16.97 -11.49 -6.22
CA ASP A 46 -16.75 -11.83 -4.81
C ASP A 46 -15.33 -11.46 -4.38
N VAL A 47 -14.34 -11.56 -5.28
CA VAL A 47 -12.98 -11.07 -5.06
C VAL A 47 -12.95 -9.55 -4.89
N MET A 48 -13.67 -8.81 -5.77
CA MET A 48 -13.75 -7.36 -5.71
C MET A 48 -14.47 -6.88 -4.43
N ARG A 49 -15.55 -7.55 -4.01
CA ARG A 49 -16.26 -7.27 -2.76
C ARG A 49 -15.38 -7.50 -1.54
N THR A 50 -14.62 -8.60 -1.55
CA THR A 50 -13.66 -8.90 -0.46
C THR A 50 -12.59 -7.82 -0.37
N PHE A 51 -12.01 -7.42 -1.51
CA PHE A 51 -11.04 -6.33 -1.57
C PHE A 51 -11.64 -5.02 -1.03
N ARG A 52 -12.85 -4.66 -1.45
CA ARG A 52 -13.57 -3.47 -0.97
C ARG A 52 -13.80 -3.51 0.54
N ALA A 53 -14.22 -4.65 1.09
CA ALA A 53 -14.42 -4.83 2.52
C ALA A 53 -13.12 -4.69 3.31
N TRP A 54 -11.99 -5.08 2.70
CA TRP A 54 -10.65 -4.90 3.25
C TRP A 54 -10.10 -3.46 3.15
N GLY A 55 -10.77 -2.54 2.45
CA GLY A 55 -10.28 -1.17 2.24
C GLY A 55 -9.88 -0.44 3.53
N ALA A 56 -10.66 -0.61 4.61
CA ALA A 56 -10.32 -0.06 5.92
C ALA A 56 -8.99 -0.62 6.48
N GLY A 57 -8.73 -1.91 6.28
CA GLY A 57 -7.47 -2.56 6.67
C GLY A 57 -6.26 -2.01 5.90
N LEU A 58 -6.41 -1.73 4.61
CA LEU A 58 -5.38 -1.05 3.81
C LEU A 58 -5.12 0.38 4.29
N GLY A 59 -6.18 1.14 4.57
CA GLY A 59 -6.04 2.51 5.10
C GLY A 59 -5.32 2.54 6.45
N LEU A 60 -5.71 1.69 7.39
CA LEU A 60 -5.09 1.61 8.72
C LEU A 60 -3.64 1.14 8.66
N SER A 61 -3.34 0.12 7.85
CA SER A 61 -1.97 -0.37 7.69
C SER A 61 -1.06 0.66 7.02
N MET A 62 -1.54 1.40 6.01
CA MET A 62 -0.80 2.53 5.43
C MET A 62 -0.54 3.65 6.46
N GLY A 63 -1.58 4.05 7.22
CA GLY A 63 -1.43 5.08 8.24
C GLY A 63 -0.40 4.69 9.31
N ALA A 64 -0.46 3.44 9.77
CA ALA A 64 0.50 2.92 10.74
C ALA A 64 1.92 2.79 10.15
N LEU A 65 2.05 2.41 8.87
CA LEU A 65 3.33 2.38 8.15
C LEU A 65 3.99 3.76 8.10
N ILE A 66 3.21 4.82 7.84
CA ILE A 66 3.67 6.22 7.85
C ILE A 66 4.15 6.62 9.23
N LEU A 67 3.29 6.45 10.23
CA LEU A 67 3.55 6.91 11.59
C LEU A 67 4.78 6.22 12.17
N THR A 68 4.88 4.89 12.01
CA THR A 68 6.03 4.13 12.49
C THR A 68 7.31 4.49 11.75
N GLY A 69 7.26 4.69 10.42
CA GLY A 69 8.42 5.10 9.64
C GLY A 69 8.94 6.49 10.03
N LEU A 70 8.04 7.46 10.21
CA LEU A 70 8.38 8.81 10.66
C LEU A 70 8.95 8.82 12.07
N LEU A 71 8.33 8.08 13.00
CA LEU A 71 8.78 8.01 14.38
C LEU A 71 10.12 7.29 14.50
N HIS A 72 10.32 6.22 13.74
CA HIS A 72 11.61 5.53 13.67
C HIS A 72 12.73 6.46 13.18
N ARG A 73 12.49 7.24 12.11
CA ARG A 73 13.44 8.25 11.62
C ARG A 73 13.73 9.30 12.69
N TYR A 74 12.68 9.88 13.27
CA TYR A 74 12.83 10.92 14.29
C TYR A 74 13.66 10.46 15.49
N LEU A 75 13.40 9.25 15.99
CA LEU A 75 14.14 8.69 17.14
C LEU A 75 15.58 8.28 16.78
N SER A 76 15.83 7.87 15.53
CA SER A 76 17.17 7.44 15.09
C SER A 76 18.09 8.62 14.80
N ASP A 77 17.56 9.67 14.17
CA ASP A 77 18.37 10.79 13.65
C ASP A 77 18.21 12.08 14.47
N GLY A 78 17.33 12.09 15.48
CA GLY A 78 17.06 13.26 16.33
C GLY A 78 16.28 14.38 15.65
N GLY A 79 15.86 14.20 14.39
CA GLY A 79 15.10 15.18 13.62
C GLY A 79 14.93 14.80 12.16
N PHE A 80 14.12 15.59 11.43
CA PHE A 80 13.94 15.44 9.98
C PHE A 80 14.93 16.34 9.24
N SER A 81 15.99 15.75 8.70
CA SER A 81 16.90 16.41 7.76
C SER A 81 16.84 15.75 6.40
N TRP A 82 17.00 16.56 5.34
CA TRP A 82 17.08 16.10 3.95
C TRP A 82 18.45 16.46 3.35
N PRO A 83 19.55 15.88 3.87
CA PRO A 83 20.85 16.06 3.24
C PRO A 83 20.80 15.58 1.78
N ALA A 84 21.66 16.13 0.93
CA ALA A 84 21.79 15.76 -0.49
C ALA A 84 23.25 15.44 -0.84
N GLU A 85 24.08 15.21 0.17
CA GLU A 85 25.53 15.28 0.06
C GLU A 85 26.13 13.94 -0.38
N SER A 86 25.38 12.84 -0.22
CA SER A 86 25.79 11.49 -0.58
C SER A 86 24.79 10.78 -1.52
N PRO A 87 25.24 9.78 -2.30
CA PRO A 87 24.35 8.90 -3.07
C PRO A 87 23.29 8.20 -2.21
N GLU A 88 23.64 7.81 -0.98
CA GLU A 88 22.69 7.23 -0.01
C GLU A 88 21.56 8.19 0.32
N ASP A 89 21.87 9.47 0.54
CA ASP A 89 20.86 10.49 0.82
C ASP A 89 19.94 10.71 -0.39
N GLY A 90 20.48 10.58 -1.60
CA GLY A 90 19.71 10.53 -2.84
C GLY A 90 18.69 9.38 -2.85
N LEU A 91 19.11 8.17 -2.48
CA LEU A 91 18.22 7.01 -2.38
C LEU A 91 17.16 7.16 -1.28
N ARG A 92 17.54 7.67 -0.10
CA ARG A 92 16.61 7.97 1.00
C ARG A 92 15.55 8.99 0.57
N ARG A 93 15.96 10.02 -0.18
CA ARG A 93 15.05 11.02 -0.74
C ARG A 93 14.10 10.43 -1.79
N ALA A 94 14.63 9.67 -2.73
CA ALA A 94 13.82 8.98 -3.74
C ALA A 94 12.80 8.05 -3.08
N LYS A 95 13.20 7.29 -2.05
CA LYS A 95 12.33 6.42 -1.28
C LYS A 95 11.16 7.19 -0.67
N ALA A 96 11.42 8.34 -0.06
CA ALA A 96 10.38 9.13 0.58
C ALA A 96 9.45 9.84 -0.42
N ILE A 97 9.98 10.31 -1.55
CA ILE A 97 9.16 10.84 -2.65
C ILE A 97 8.24 9.73 -3.20
N LEU A 98 8.80 8.55 -3.46
CA LEU A 98 8.03 7.41 -3.94
C LEU A 98 6.96 6.97 -2.95
N PHE A 99 7.27 7.05 -1.65
CA PHE A 99 6.31 6.83 -0.58
C PHE A 99 5.16 7.85 -0.61
N LEU A 100 5.45 9.14 -0.79
CA LEU A 100 4.40 10.18 -0.93
C LEU A 100 3.51 9.93 -2.15
N ILE A 101 4.10 9.51 -3.27
CA ILE A 101 3.37 9.13 -4.48
C ILE A 101 2.48 7.92 -4.21
N LEU A 102 2.99 6.87 -3.53
CA LEU A 102 2.20 5.71 -3.12
C LEU A 102 1.02 6.12 -2.24
N TRP A 103 1.24 7.00 -1.26
CA TRP A 103 0.19 7.49 -0.38
C TRP A 103 -0.92 8.21 -1.14
N ALA A 104 -0.56 9.16 -2.03
CA ALA A 104 -1.53 9.86 -2.87
C ALA A 104 -2.26 8.89 -3.83
N SER A 105 -1.54 7.91 -4.39
CA SER A 105 -2.09 6.86 -5.25
C SER A 105 -3.06 5.94 -4.50
N ALA A 106 -2.82 5.67 -3.22
CA ALA A 106 -3.70 4.89 -2.36
C ALA A 106 -5.01 5.66 -2.05
N PHE A 107 -4.93 6.96 -1.80
CA PHE A 107 -6.12 7.82 -1.73
C PHE A 107 -6.90 7.80 -3.05
N HIS A 108 -6.20 7.83 -4.18
CA HIS A 108 -6.85 7.80 -5.47
C HIS A 108 -7.55 6.47 -5.77
N LEU A 109 -6.94 5.36 -5.38
CA LEU A 109 -7.56 4.04 -5.43
C LEU A 109 -8.85 4.00 -4.60
N GLU A 110 -8.81 4.49 -3.36
CA GLU A 110 -9.92 4.41 -2.42
C GLU A 110 -11.09 5.33 -2.79
N ILE A 111 -10.82 6.59 -3.15
CA ILE A 111 -11.84 7.61 -3.38
C ILE A 111 -12.35 7.56 -4.82
N TRP A 112 -11.45 7.58 -5.81
CA TRP A 112 -11.84 7.76 -7.21
C TRP A 112 -12.02 6.45 -7.97
N THR A 113 -11.37 5.37 -7.52
CA THR A 113 -11.35 4.12 -8.30
C THR A 113 -12.31 3.07 -7.73
N LEU A 114 -12.42 2.96 -6.40
CA LEU A 114 -13.31 2.01 -5.74
C LEU A 114 -14.75 2.51 -5.62
N GLU A 115 -14.96 3.80 -5.43
CA GLU A 115 -16.30 4.38 -5.26
C GLU A 115 -17.26 4.10 -6.44
N PRO A 116 -16.84 4.18 -7.72
CA PRO A 116 -17.70 3.79 -8.84
C PRO A 116 -18.09 2.30 -8.80
N CYS A 117 -17.19 1.41 -8.36
CA CYS A 117 -17.53 0.00 -8.15
C CYS A 117 -18.58 -0.16 -7.05
N ARG A 118 -18.54 0.66 -5.98
CA ARG A 118 -19.57 0.63 -4.92
C ARG A 118 -20.94 1.01 -5.44
N LYS A 119 -21.01 2.02 -6.31
CA LYS A 119 -22.27 2.50 -6.89
C LYS A 119 -22.90 1.50 -7.87
N LEU A 120 -22.07 0.72 -8.58
CA LEU A 120 -22.51 -0.26 -9.58
C LEU A 120 -22.91 -1.61 -8.98
N ASP A 121 -22.44 -1.93 -7.77
CA ASP A 121 -22.71 -3.17 -7.04
C ASP A 121 -23.38 -2.82 -5.69
N GLN A 122 -24.71 -2.69 -5.75
CA GLN A 122 -25.58 -2.32 -4.62
C GLN A 122 -26.25 -3.58 -4.08
N ASP A 123 -26.08 -3.82 -2.78
CA ASP A 123 -26.67 -4.96 -2.07
C ASP A 123 -26.40 -6.33 -2.73
N GLY A 124 -25.24 -6.46 -3.37
CA GLY A 124 -24.83 -7.68 -4.06
C GLY A 124 -25.41 -7.85 -5.47
N VAL A 125 -26.12 -6.85 -5.99
CA VAL A 125 -26.70 -6.82 -7.32
C VAL A 125 -25.91 -5.84 -8.20
N ILE A 126 -25.36 -6.35 -9.31
CA ILE A 126 -24.71 -5.49 -10.30
C ILE A 126 -25.77 -4.88 -11.21
N GLN A 127 -25.81 -3.55 -11.27
CA GLN A 127 -26.77 -2.81 -12.09
C GLN A 127 -26.38 -2.79 -13.58
N ASP A 128 -25.09 -2.65 -13.88
CA ASP A 128 -24.53 -2.68 -15.24
C ASP A 128 -23.23 -3.48 -15.24
N ALA A 129 -23.27 -4.69 -15.82
CA ALA A 129 -22.15 -5.62 -15.85
C ALA A 129 -20.97 -5.09 -16.69
N ALA A 130 -21.24 -4.39 -17.80
CA ALA A 130 -20.19 -3.88 -18.67
C ALA A 130 -19.46 -2.71 -18.01
N ALA A 131 -20.19 -1.78 -17.40
CA ALA A 131 -19.61 -0.67 -16.64
C ALA A 131 -18.86 -1.15 -15.39
N TYR A 132 -19.41 -2.17 -14.71
CA TYR A 132 -18.76 -2.78 -13.54
C TYR A 132 -17.41 -3.39 -13.92
N GLU A 133 -17.37 -4.21 -14.97
CA GLU A 133 -16.14 -4.86 -15.43
C GLU A 133 -15.10 -3.84 -15.93
N ALA A 134 -15.52 -2.77 -16.61
CA ALA A 134 -14.63 -1.68 -16.99
C ALA A 134 -14.01 -0.98 -15.77
N THR A 135 -14.80 -0.75 -14.73
CA THR A 135 -14.33 -0.15 -13.47
C THR A 135 -13.41 -1.13 -12.73
N ALA A 136 -13.75 -2.41 -12.67
CA ALA A 136 -12.95 -3.44 -12.03
C ALA A 136 -11.55 -3.58 -12.67
N ARG A 137 -11.45 -3.43 -14.00
CA ARG A 137 -10.14 -3.35 -14.68
C ARG A 137 -9.33 -2.13 -14.27
N ARG A 138 -9.96 -0.95 -14.13
CA ARG A 138 -9.29 0.27 -13.64
C ARG A 138 -8.79 0.11 -12.20
N VAL A 139 -9.61 -0.47 -11.32
CA VAL A 139 -9.20 -0.82 -9.95
C VAL A 139 -7.99 -1.76 -9.98
N THR A 140 -8.04 -2.81 -10.80
CA THR A 140 -6.94 -3.78 -10.91
C THR A 140 -5.65 -3.11 -11.39
N ALA A 141 -5.71 -2.26 -12.41
CA ALA A 141 -4.55 -1.53 -12.92
C ALA A 141 -3.96 -0.57 -11.88
N GLN A 142 -4.82 0.20 -11.20
CA GLN A 142 -4.39 1.11 -10.13
C GLN A 142 -3.79 0.34 -8.94
N LEU A 143 -4.31 -0.85 -8.63
CA LEU A 143 -3.77 -1.70 -7.58
C LEU A 143 -2.35 -2.17 -7.94
N TRP A 144 -2.12 -2.57 -9.19
CA TRP A 144 -0.78 -2.91 -9.69
C TRP A 144 0.19 -1.74 -9.66
N LEU A 145 -0.27 -0.52 -9.96
CA LEU A 145 0.55 0.69 -9.78
C LEU A 145 0.97 0.84 -8.31
N ASN A 146 0.04 0.69 -7.36
CA ASN A 146 0.38 0.75 -5.93
C ASN A 146 1.35 -0.37 -5.53
N VAL A 147 1.19 -1.59 -6.06
CA VAL A 147 2.15 -2.70 -5.85
C VAL A 147 3.54 -2.32 -6.35
N ALA A 148 3.65 -1.80 -7.58
CA ALA A 148 4.93 -1.40 -8.16
C ALA A 148 5.61 -0.29 -7.33
N LEU A 149 4.84 0.71 -6.89
CA LEU A 149 5.33 1.79 -6.03
C LEU A 149 5.83 1.23 -4.68
N PHE A 150 5.04 0.35 -4.04
CA PHE A 150 5.39 -0.27 -2.76
C PHE A 150 6.69 -1.08 -2.84
N TRP A 151 6.82 -1.96 -3.83
CA TRP A 151 8.05 -2.74 -4.03
C TRP A 151 9.23 -1.87 -4.44
N GLY A 152 9.00 -0.80 -5.20
CA GLY A 152 10.01 0.20 -5.52
C GLY A 152 10.60 0.88 -4.27
N ILE A 153 9.76 1.19 -3.28
CA ILE A 153 10.19 1.74 -1.97
C ILE A 153 11.08 0.72 -1.25
N GLY A 154 10.68 -0.56 -1.26
CA GLY A 154 11.46 -1.66 -0.70
C GLY A 154 12.83 -1.80 -1.37
N ALA A 155 12.86 -1.78 -2.70
CA ALA A 155 14.09 -1.88 -3.49
C ALA A 155 15.05 -0.70 -3.20
N LEU A 156 14.54 0.54 -3.16
CA LEU A 156 15.33 1.71 -2.79
C LEU A 156 15.88 1.60 -1.36
N GLY A 157 15.07 1.09 -0.43
CA GLY A 157 15.50 0.82 0.95
C GLY A 157 16.63 -0.20 1.03
N PHE A 158 16.54 -1.30 0.27
CA PHE A 158 17.57 -2.32 0.20
C PHE A 158 18.88 -1.80 -0.40
N MET A 159 18.80 -1.05 -1.50
CA MET A 159 19.98 -0.44 -2.12
C MET A 159 20.69 0.55 -1.17
N ALA A 160 19.93 1.33 -0.41
CA ALA A 160 20.49 2.28 0.57
C ALA A 160 21.16 1.60 1.78
N THR A 161 21.02 0.29 1.96
CA THR A 161 21.69 -0.48 3.01
C THR A 161 22.92 -1.26 2.52
N MET A 162 23.14 -1.32 1.19
CA MET A 162 24.25 -2.06 0.58
C MET A 162 25.37 -1.18 0.04
N GLY A 163 25.10 0.11 -0.18
CA GLY A 163 26.12 1.12 -0.51
C GLY A 163 26.75 1.66 0.76
#